data_AF-A0A6I5NT86-F1
#
_entry.id   AF-A0A6I5NT86-F1
#
_cell.length_a   1.000
_cell.length_b   1.000
_cell.length_c   1.000
_cell.angle_alpha   90.00
_cell.angle_beta   90.00
_cell.angle_gamma   90.00
#
_symmetry.space_group_name_H-M   'P 1'
#
loop_
_entity.id
_entity.type
_entity.pdbx_description
1 polymer ?
#
loop_
_entity_poly.entity_id
_entity_poly.type
_entity_poly.pdbx_seq_one_letter_code
_entity_poly.pdbx_strand_id
1 'polypeptide(L)'
;MHPINVLPNVTLHAHGVVSEKFLQRGLKTFHDACCWTRDLPYGANSNSEDSLILFEEGCGTCTTKHGVIARLAQEHDLPIHKNLGFYRLNDDIVTGVNPILASYDLDFIPQIHCFLVYENCRVDLTDGNCNGKNKTIEDYDYVVQVEPDLSEAKHQACYLEYLQRYADSFPKLAALGETTVMEVLTACDRQLKFQCSIFVQELATAT
;
A
#
# COMPACT_ATOMS: atom_id res chain seq x y z
N MET A 1 -11.57 0.34 -6.86
CA MET A 1 -10.86 1.63 -6.56
C MET A 1 -11.24 2.69 -7.59
N HIS A 2 -11.07 3.98 -7.29
CA HIS A 2 -11.37 5.08 -8.22
C HIS A 2 -10.14 5.44 -9.10
N PRO A 3 -10.37 5.88 -10.35
CA PRO A 3 -9.30 6.35 -11.23
C PRO A 3 -8.67 7.67 -10.78
N ILE A 4 -7.44 7.95 -11.23
CA ILE A 4 -6.68 9.19 -10.89
C ILE A 4 -7.44 10.47 -11.27
N ASN A 5 -8.30 10.44 -12.30
CA ASN A 5 -9.02 11.61 -12.79
C ASN A 5 -10.04 12.19 -11.79
N VAL A 6 -10.35 11.49 -10.69
CA VAL A 6 -11.16 12.02 -9.60
C VAL A 6 -10.37 12.99 -8.70
N LEU A 7 -9.04 12.95 -8.74
CA LEU A 7 -8.17 13.84 -7.98
C LEU A 7 -8.08 15.21 -8.68
N PRO A 8 -7.87 16.31 -7.94
CA PRO A 8 -7.61 17.62 -8.54
C PRO A 8 -6.33 17.59 -9.38
N ASN A 9 -6.38 18.20 -10.56
CA ASN A 9 -5.22 18.28 -11.46
C ASN A 9 -4.65 19.70 -11.51
N VAL A 10 -3.83 20.06 -10.52
CA VAL A 10 -3.16 21.36 -10.48
C VAL A 10 -1.85 21.34 -11.26
N THR A 11 -1.43 22.50 -11.77
CA THR A 11 -0.06 22.69 -12.25
C THR A 11 0.90 22.65 -11.08
N LEU A 12 2.02 21.94 -11.24
CA LEU A 12 3.06 21.85 -10.22
C LEU A 12 3.90 23.12 -10.21
N HIS A 13 4.16 23.60 -9.00
CA HIS A 13 5.10 24.67 -8.72
C HIS A 13 6.13 24.16 -7.69
N ALA A 14 7.34 24.72 -7.70
CA ALA A 14 8.39 24.33 -6.76
C ALA A 14 8.06 24.88 -5.36
N HIS A 15 7.23 24.16 -4.62
CA HIS A 15 6.79 24.49 -3.26
C HIS A 15 7.51 23.65 -2.19
N GLY A 16 8.24 22.61 -2.61
CA GLY A 16 9.02 21.76 -1.73
C GLY A 16 9.82 20.71 -2.49
N VAL A 17 10.50 19.85 -1.73
CA VAL A 17 11.43 18.85 -2.28
C VAL A 17 10.74 17.85 -3.21
N VAL A 18 9.48 17.49 -2.95
CA VAL A 18 8.78 16.49 -3.77
C VAL A 18 8.37 17.09 -5.11
N SER A 19 7.76 18.26 -5.10
CA SER A 19 7.40 19.00 -6.31
C SER A 19 8.62 19.32 -7.17
N GLU A 20 9.75 19.71 -6.57
CA GLU A 20 11.02 19.88 -7.28
C GLU A 20 11.49 18.60 -7.98
N LYS A 21 11.42 17.43 -7.32
CA LYS A 21 11.84 16.15 -7.90
C LYS A 21 10.97 15.72 -9.09
N PHE A 22 9.67 16.02 -9.05
CA PHE A 22 8.76 15.80 -10.18
C PHE A 22 9.04 16.78 -11.32
N LEU A 23 9.20 18.08 -11.03
CA LEU A 23 9.50 19.11 -12.02
C LEU A 23 10.84 18.85 -12.75
N GLN A 24 11.87 18.39 -12.03
CA GLN A 24 13.15 17.99 -12.61
C GLN A 24 13.03 16.84 -13.63
N ARG A 25 11.98 16.03 -13.53
CA ARG A 25 11.64 14.95 -14.48
C ARG A 25 10.76 15.43 -15.64
N GLY A 26 10.43 16.72 -15.69
CA GLY A 26 9.57 17.30 -16.72
C GLY A 26 8.08 17.07 -16.51
N LEU A 27 7.66 16.58 -15.33
CA LEU A 27 6.27 16.34 -14.97
C LEU A 27 5.66 17.66 -14.49
N LYS A 28 4.53 18.08 -15.08
CA LYS A 28 4.03 19.45 -14.97
C LYS A 28 2.75 19.56 -14.15
N THR A 29 2.03 18.47 -13.96
CA THR A 29 0.74 18.45 -13.28
C THR A 29 0.68 17.38 -12.20
N PHE A 30 -0.25 17.53 -11.26
CA PHE A 30 -0.47 16.54 -10.20
C PHE A 30 -0.84 15.15 -10.78
N HIS A 31 -1.61 15.12 -11.87
CA HIS A 31 -1.90 13.86 -12.57
C HIS A 31 -0.66 13.27 -13.24
N ASP A 32 0.23 14.08 -13.82
CA ASP A 32 1.50 13.57 -14.38
C ASP A 32 2.32 12.85 -13.31
N ALA A 33 2.39 13.44 -12.10
CA ALA A 33 3.06 12.83 -10.95
C ALA A 33 2.38 11.51 -10.52
N CYS A 34 1.05 11.50 -10.39
CA CYS A 34 0.30 10.28 -10.03
C CYS A 34 0.51 9.15 -11.06
N CYS A 35 0.41 9.46 -12.35
CA CYS A 35 0.61 8.50 -13.44
C CYS A 35 2.05 7.95 -13.42
N TRP A 36 3.05 8.83 -13.33
CA TRP A 36 4.45 8.41 -13.23
C TRP A 36 4.69 7.48 -12.03
N THR A 37 4.18 7.84 -10.85
CA THR A 37 4.33 7.03 -9.64
C THR A 37 3.62 5.68 -9.75
N ARG A 38 2.43 5.63 -10.37
CA ARG A 38 1.72 4.38 -10.66
C ARG A 38 2.53 3.47 -11.59
N ASP A 39 3.14 4.05 -12.61
CA ASP A 39 3.85 3.33 -13.67
C ASP A 39 5.23 2.80 -13.22
N LEU A 40 5.75 3.25 -12.08
CA LEU A 40 6.94 2.63 -11.46
C LEU A 40 6.70 1.14 -11.15
N PRO A 41 7.69 0.26 -11.30
CA PRO A 41 7.62 -1.11 -10.81
C PRO A 41 7.24 -1.18 -9.32
N TYR A 42 6.48 -2.21 -8.96
CA TYR A 42 6.21 -2.53 -7.56
C TYR A 42 7.42 -3.27 -6.97
N GLY A 43 8.01 -2.72 -5.91
CA GLY A 43 9.24 -3.26 -5.33
C GLY A 43 9.54 -2.68 -3.96
N ALA A 44 10.18 -3.49 -3.11
CA ALA A 44 10.60 -3.05 -1.77
C ALA A 44 11.75 -2.04 -1.90
N ASN A 45 11.66 -0.96 -1.15
CA ASN A 45 12.72 0.04 -1.06
C ASN A 45 13.70 -0.26 0.09
N SER A 46 14.94 0.20 0.00
CA SER A 46 15.91 0.07 1.11
C SER A 46 15.51 0.86 2.36
N ASN A 47 14.78 1.97 2.18
CA ASN A 47 14.16 2.75 3.24
C ASN A 47 12.71 3.10 2.86
N SER A 48 11.74 2.49 3.53
CA SER A 48 10.32 2.76 3.27
C SER A 48 9.74 3.93 4.09
N GLU A 49 10.51 4.50 5.00
CA GLU A 49 10.09 5.64 5.84
C GLU A 49 10.30 7.00 5.16
N ASP A 50 10.99 7.07 4.02
CA ASP A 50 11.11 8.28 3.20
C ASP A 50 10.69 7.99 1.76
N SER A 51 9.53 8.50 1.36
CA SER A 51 8.99 8.24 0.03
C SER A 51 9.76 8.92 -1.12
N LEU A 52 10.73 9.80 -0.83
CA LEU A 52 11.65 10.31 -1.86
C LEU A 52 12.53 9.22 -2.46
N ILE A 53 12.69 8.09 -1.78
CA ILE A 53 13.49 6.94 -2.23
C ILE A 53 13.06 6.43 -3.63
N LEU A 54 11.80 6.65 -4.02
CA LEU A 54 11.26 6.32 -5.35
C LEU A 54 12.07 6.93 -6.48
N PHE A 55 12.56 8.15 -6.26
CA PHE A 55 13.32 8.89 -7.24
C PHE A 55 14.74 8.34 -7.43
N GLU A 56 15.26 7.59 -6.45
CA GLU A 56 16.60 7.00 -6.45
C GLU A 56 16.56 5.55 -6.95
N GLU A 57 15.64 4.75 -6.43
CA GLU A 57 15.57 3.31 -6.69
C GLU A 57 14.65 2.93 -7.86
N GLY A 58 13.82 3.86 -8.35
CA GLY A 58 12.98 3.65 -9.52
C GLY A 58 11.90 2.58 -9.34
N CYS A 59 11.55 2.23 -8.10
CA CYS A 59 10.44 1.35 -7.76
C CYS A 59 9.83 1.78 -6.40
N GLY A 60 8.68 1.22 -6.06
CA GLY A 60 8.10 1.43 -4.73
C GLY A 60 6.94 0.50 -4.40
N THR A 61 6.57 0.44 -3.12
CA THR A 61 5.41 -0.31 -2.64
C THR A 61 4.20 0.61 -2.49
N CYS A 62 3.07 0.08 -1.99
CA CYS A 62 1.93 0.92 -1.63
C CYS A 62 2.30 1.99 -0.59
N THR A 63 3.26 1.74 0.31
CA THR A 63 3.68 2.71 1.32
C THR A 63 4.31 3.94 0.68
N THR A 64 5.36 3.74 -0.11
CA THR A 64 6.19 4.82 -0.64
C THR A 64 5.55 5.49 -1.86
N LYS A 65 4.83 4.75 -2.72
CA LYS A 65 4.06 5.33 -3.84
C LYS A 65 2.95 6.27 -3.37
N HIS A 66 2.14 5.89 -2.38
CA HIS A 66 1.12 6.79 -1.87
C HIS A 66 1.70 7.87 -0.95
N GLY A 67 2.81 7.58 -0.25
CA GLY A 67 3.53 8.57 0.55
C GLY A 67 4.01 9.76 -0.28
N VAL A 68 4.67 9.51 -1.42
CA VAL A 68 5.23 10.61 -2.23
C VAL A 68 4.14 11.52 -2.80
N ILE A 69 3.00 10.95 -3.21
CA ILE A 69 1.87 11.72 -3.74
C ILE A 69 1.12 12.46 -2.62
N ALA A 70 0.99 11.88 -1.43
CA ALA A 70 0.43 12.58 -0.28
C ALA A 70 1.32 13.75 0.17
N ARG A 71 2.65 13.64 0.08
CA ARG A 71 3.57 14.77 0.30
C ARG A 71 3.41 15.83 -0.77
N LEU A 72 3.33 15.44 -2.04
CA LEU A 72 3.08 16.38 -3.13
C LEU A 72 1.77 17.16 -2.93
N ALA A 73 0.73 16.47 -2.44
CA ALA A 73 -0.55 17.07 -2.11
C ALA A 73 -0.42 18.09 -0.99
N GLN A 74 0.34 17.78 0.07
CA GLN A 74 0.65 18.74 1.15
C GLN A 74 1.39 19.98 0.63
N GLU A 75 2.37 19.82 -0.27
CA GLU A 75 3.10 20.95 -0.88
C GLU A 75 2.20 21.85 -1.77
N HIS A 76 1.00 21.39 -2.13
CA HIS A 76 0.04 22.11 -2.97
C HIS A 76 -1.29 22.40 -2.25
N ASP A 77 -1.34 22.25 -0.92
CA ASP A 77 -2.54 22.44 -0.11
C ASP A 77 -3.77 21.66 -0.63
N LEU A 78 -3.53 20.48 -1.23
CA LEU A 78 -4.59 19.62 -1.73
C LEU A 78 -5.10 18.72 -0.60
N PRO A 79 -6.43 18.57 -0.42
CA PRO A 79 -7.02 17.75 0.65
C PRO A 79 -7.01 16.26 0.28
N ILE A 80 -5.83 15.75 -0.08
CA ILE A 80 -5.58 14.36 -0.46
C ILE A 80 -4.69 13.75 0.61
N HIS A 81 -5.15 12.65 1.22
CA HIS A 81 -4.47 12.06 2.36
C HIS A 81 -4.14 10.59 2.13
N LYS A 82 -2.97 10.16 2.62
CA LYS A 82 -2.63 8.74 2.70
C LYS A 82 -3.45 8.08 3.81
N ASN A 83 -4.00 6.91 3.51
CA ASN A 83 -4.78 6.11 4.44
C ASN A 83 -4.26 4.68 4.48
N LEU A 84 -4.36 4.05 5.65
CA LEU A 84 -4.23 2.62 5.83
C LEU A 84 -5.62 1.99 5.87
N GLY A 85 -5.85 0.98 5.03
CA GLY A 85 -7.05 0.16 5.07
C GLY A 85 -6.74 -1.24 5.58
N PHE A 86 -7.48 -1.67 6.58
CA PHE A 86 -7.41 -3.02 7.15
C PHE A 86 -8.40 -3.92 6.45
N TYR A 87 -7.93 -5.03 5.92
CA TYR A 87 -8.74 -6.01 5.20
C TYR A 87 -8.41 -7.43 5.65
N ARG A 88 -9.30 -8.35 5.33
CA ARG A 88 -9.18 -9.76 5.69
C ARG A 88 -8.41 -10.51 4.60
N LEU A 89 -7.14 -10.78 4.83
CA LEU A 89 -6.31 -11.52 3.89
C LEU A 89 -6.67 -13.01 3.89
N ASN A 90 -6.92 -13.57 2.71
CA ASN A 90 -7.16 -14.98 2.44
C ASN A 90 -6.70 -15.37 1.02
N ASP A 91 -6.91 -16.63 0.60
CA ASP A 91 -6.47 -17.12 -0.72
C ASP A 91 -7.10 -16.42 -1.91
N ASP A 92 -8.32 -15.90 -1.77
CA ASP A 92 -8.97 -15.15 -2.84
C ASP A 92 -8.19 -13.88 -3.19
N ILE A 93 -7.37 -13.39 -2.25
CA ILE A 93 -6.51 -12.22 -2.42
C ILE A 93 -5.08 -12.64 -2.76
N VAL A 94 -4.49 -13.60 -2.05
CA VAL A 94 -3.13 -14.08 -2.33
C VAL A 94 -3.12 -15.60 -2.39
N THR A 95 -2.92 -16.16 -3.58
CA THR A 95 -2.87 -17.61 -3.78
C THR A 95 -1.84 -18.28 -2.85
N GLY A 96 -2.27 -19.29 -2.10
CA GLY A 96 -1.43 -20.12 -1.24
C GLY A 96 -1.26 -19.63 0.20
N VAL A 97 -2.00 -18.62 0.66
CA VAL A 97 -2.01 -18.22 2.08
C VAL A 97 -2.93 -19.09 2.94
N ASN A 98 -4.00 -19.68 2.41
CA ASN A 98 -4.91 -20.53 3.19
C ASN A 98 -4.20 -21.72 3.90
N PRO A 99 -3.25 -22.44 3.28
CA PRO A 99 -2.48 -23.46 3.98
C PRO A 99 -1.69 -22.94 5.20
N ILE A 100 -1.20 -21.70 5.14
CA ILE A 100 -0.53 -21.02 6.25
C ILE A 100 -1.55 -20.75 7.37
N LEU A 101 -2.69 -20.16 7.02
CA LEU A 101 -3.75 -19.79 7.95
C LEU A 101 -4.40 -21.01 8.63
N ALA A 102 -4.59 -22.10 7.89
CA ALA A 102 -5.21 -23.34 8.38
C ALA A 102 -4.41 -23.99 9.52
N SER A 103 -3.09 -23.78 9.58
CA SER A 103 -2.24 -24.26 10.67
C SER A 103 -2.58 -23.61 12.03
N TYR A 104 -3.36 -22.52 12.00
CA TYR A 104 -3.80 -21.73 13.14
C TYR A 104 -5.34 -21.65 13.22
N ASP A 105 -6.06 -22.47 12.45
CA ASP A 105 -7.53 -22.49 12.37
C ASP A 105 -8.15 -21.12 11.95
N LEU A 106 -7.39 -20.30 11.22
CA LEU A 106 -7.84 -18.98 10.75
C LEU A 106 -8.48 -19.05 9.36
N ASP A 107 -9.61 -18.35 9.20
CA ASP A 107 -10.21 -18.10 7.88
C ASP A 107 -9.56 -16.91 7.15
N PHE A 108 -8.96 -15.99 7.91
CA PHE A 108 -8.25 -14.83 7.41
C PHE A 108 -7.24 -14.33 8.46
N ILE A 109 -6.32 -13.47 8.04
CA ILE A 109 -5.52 -12.63 8.93
C ILE A 109 -5.71 -11.15 8.55
N PRO A 110 -5.88 -10.21 9.52
CA PRO A 110 -5.92 -8.79 9.19
C PRO A 110 -4.63 -8.37 8.48
N GLN A 111 -4.75 -7.66 7.37
CA GLN A 111 -3.59 -7.12 6.64
C GLN A 111 -3.87 -5.66 6.27
N ILE A 112 -2.81 -4.88 6.08
CA ILE A 112 -2.90 -3.47 5.71
C ILE A 112 -2.61 -3.25 4.23
N HIS A 113 -3.34 -2.33 3.61
CA HIS A 113 -2.99 -1.72 2.32
C HIS A 113 -3.03 -0.21 2.42
N CYS A 114 -2.16 0.49 1.68
CA CYS A 114 -2.17 1.95 1.61
C CYS A 114 -2.89 2.44 0.35
N PHE A 115 -3.61 3.55 0.44
CA PHE A 115 -4.21 4.25 -0.70
C PHE A 115 -4.40 5.75 -0.40
N LEU A 116 -4.76 6.54 -1.41
CA LEU A 116 -5.10 7.96 -1.27
C LEU A 116 -6.61 8.14 -1.12
N VAL A 117 -7.01 9.09 -0.28
CA VAL A 117 -8.40 9.53 -0.14
C VAL A 117 -8.50 10.99 -0.54
N TYR A 118 -9.48 11.30 -1.39
CA TYR A 118 -9.90 12.66 -1.74
C TYR A 118 -11.43 12.68 -1.74
N GLU A 119 -12.03 13.49 -0.86
CA GLU A 119 -13.47 13.46 -0.58
C GLU A 119 -13.95 12.03 -0.29
N ASN A 120 -14.93 11.52 -1.05
CA ASN A 120 -15.44 10.16 -0.93
C ASN A 120 -14.74 9.16 -1.87
N CYS A 121 -13.71 9.61 -2.60
CA CYS A 121 -12.98 8.78 -3.56
C CYS A 121 -11.74 8.17 -2.91
N ARG A 122 -11.45 6.92 -3.30
CA ARG A 122 -10.23 6.18 -2.93
C ARG A 122 -9.45 5.85 -4.18
N VAL A 123 -8.20 6.28 -4.27
CA VAL A 123 -7.32 6.05 -5.43
C VAL A 123 -6.12 5.22 -5.00
N ASP A 124 -5.87 4.12 -5.71
CA ASP A 124 -4.77 3.20 -5.47
C ASP A 124 -3.80 3.24 -6.66
N LEU A 125 -2.61 3.78 -6.44
CA LEU A 125 -1.52 3.88 -7.41
C LEU A 125 -0.76 2.57 -7.59
N THR A 126 -1.15 1.51 -6.88
CA THR A 126 -0.60 0.16 -7.02
C THR A 126 -1.57 -0.81 -7.66
N ASP A 127 -2.77 -0.33 -8.00
CA ASP A 127 -3.75 -1.11 -8.76
C ASP A 127 -3.19 -1.45 -10.15
N GLY A 128 -3.33 -2.71 -10.55
CA GLY A 128 -2.73 -3.24 -11.77
C GLY A 128 -1.20 -3.41 -11.76
N ASN A 129 -0.49 -3.07 -10.68
CA ASN A 129 0.92 -3.44 -10.55
C ASN A 129 1.07 -4.94 -10.20
N CYS A 130 2.23 -5.51 -10.54
CA CYS A 130 2.61 -6.85 -10.09
C CYS A 130 2.93 -6.85 -8.58
N ASN A 131 1.89 -6.91 -7.74
CA ASN A 131 1.99 -6.83 -6.28
C ASN A 131 1.71 -8.18 -5.58
N GLY A 132 1.51 -9.25 -6.34
CA GLY A 132 1.25 -10.60 -5.86
C GLY A 132 -0.20 -10.88 -5.43
N LYS A 133 -1.10 -9.89 -5.55
CA LYS A 133 -2.53 -10.04 -5.25
C LYS A 133 -3.31 -10.43 -6.51
N ASN A 134 -4.31 -11.28 -6.33
CA ASN A 134 -5.23 -11.73 -7.38
C ASN A 134 -6.28 -10.66 -7.76
N LYS A 135 -6.51 -9.68 -6.89
CA LYS A 135 -7.52 -8.63 -7.08
C LYS A 135 -7.17 -7.36 -6.31
N THR A 136 -7.73 -6.25 -6.77
CA THR A 136 -7.77 -4.98 -6.03
C THR A 136 -8.56 -5.16 -4.74
N ILE A 137 -8.09 -4.56 -3.65
CA ILE A 137 -8.83 -4.56 -2.39
C ILE A 137 -9.84 -3.42 -2.43
N GLU A 138 -11.13 -3.72 -2.26
CA GLU A 138 -12.19 -2.72 -2.26
C GLU A 138 -12.89 -2.63 -0.90
N ASP A 139 -12.94 -3.75 -0.18
CA ASP A 139 -13.56 -3.89 1.13
C ASP A 139 -12.52 -3.78 2.24
N TYR A 140 -12.73 -2.82 3.13
CA TYR A 140 -11.91 -2.58 4.32
C TYR A 140 -12.80 -2.55 5.55
N ASP A 141 -12.45 -3.31 6.59
CA ASP A 141 -13.16 -3.26 7.87
C ASP A 141 -12.87 -1.93 8.60
N TYR A 142 -11.64 -1.43 8.46
CA TYR A 142 -11.21 -0.17 9.05
C TYR A 142 -10.38 0.65 8.06
N VAL A 143 -10.53 1.97 8.12
CA VAL A 143 -9.72 2.93 7.36
C VAL A 143 -9.26 4.03 8.29
N VAL A 144 -7.97 4.31 8.28
CA VAL A 144 -7.35 5.34 9.13
C VAL A 144 -6.44 6.24 8.31
N GLN A 145 -6.64 7.55 8.45
CA GLN A 145 -5.75 8.55 7.86
C GLN A 145 -4.41 8.56 8.60
N VAL A 146 -3.31 8.61 7.85
CA VAL A 146 -1.95 8.62 8.38
C VAL A 146 -1.09 9.66 7.68
N GLU A 147 0.04 10.00 8.32
CA GLU A 147 1.08 10.84 7.71
C GLU A 147 1.62 10.20 6.41
N PRO A 148 2.02 11.01 5.41
CA PRO A 148 2.54 10.50 4.14
C PRO A 148 3.71 9.54 4.29
N ASP A 149 4.63 9.84 5.20
CA ASP A 149 5.81 9.05 5.51
C ASP A 149 5.68 8.56 6.95
N LEU A 150 5.14 7.34 7.10
CA LEU A 150 4.86 6.75 8.40
C LEU A 150 6.05 5.88 8.79
N SER A 151 6.64 6.13 9.97
CA SER A 151 7.72 5.27 10.46
C SER A 151 7.23 3.86 10.74
N GLU A 152 8.13 2.88 10.68
CA GLU A 152 7.87 1.47 10.96
C GLU A 152 7.27 1.31 12.36
N ALA A 153 7.80 2.02 13.36
CA ALA A 153 7.27 1.99 14.71
C ALA A 153 5.81 2.49 14.79
N LYS A 154 5.47 3.57 14.07
CA LYS A 154 4.09 4.07 14.02
C LYS A 154 3.17 3.14 13.23
N HIS A 155 3.68 2.55 12.15
CA HIS A 155 2.96 1.56 11.36
C HIS A 155 2.62 0.32 12.21
N GLN A 156 3.60 -0.21 12.94
CA GLN A 156 3.42 -1.34 13.85
C GLN A 156 2.44 -1.01 14.98
N ALA A 157 2.58 0.16 15.62
CA ALA A 157 1.64 0.59 16.66
C ALA A 157 0.20 0.68 16.14
N CYS A 158 0.01 1.24 14.94
CA CYS A 158 -1.29 1.28 14.28
C CYS A 158 -1.83 -0.12 14.00
N TYR A 159 -1.00 -1.04 13.48
CA TYR A 159 -1.42 -2.41 13.23
C TYR A 159 -1.92 -3.10 14.51
N LEU A 160 -1.15 -3.00 15.61
CA LEU A 160 -1.50 -3.63 16.89
C LEU A 160 -2.80 -3.07 17.48
N GLU A 161 -3.04 -1.77 17.36
CA GLU A 161 -4.28 -1.14 17.80
C GLU A 161 -5.51 -1.77 17.11
N TYR A 162 -5.45 -1.94 15.80
CA TYR A 162 -6.58 -2.51 15.04
C TYR A 162 -6.65 -4.02 15.17
N LEU A 163 -5.51 -4.71 15.34
CA LEU A 163 -5.50 -6.14 15.67
C LEU A 163 -6.31 -6.41 16.94
N GLN A 164 -6.18 -5.57 17.97
CA GLN A 164 -6.98 -5.70 19.19
C GLN A 164 -8.49 -5.59 18.90
N ARG A 165 -8.91 -4.69 18.01
CA ARG A 165 -10.32 -4.56 17.61
C ARG A 165 -10.83 -5.78 16.85
N TYR A 166 -9.98 -6.40 16.03
CA TYR A 166 -10.29 -7.70 15.43
C TYR A 166 -10.42 -8.78 16.50
N ALA A 167 -9.50 -8.84 17.47
CA ALA A 167 -9.53 -9.83 18.55
C ALA A 167 -10.87 -9.80 19.33
N ASP A 168 -11.48 -8.63 19.50
CA ASP A 168 -12.79 -8.49 20.16
C ASP A 168 -13.93 -9.22 19.42
N SER A 169 -13.83 -9.34 18.10
CA SER A 169 -14.87 -9.96 17.25
C SER A 169 -14.50 -11.36 16.72
N PHE A 170 -13.22 -11.73 16.79
CA PHE A 170 -12.70 -12.96 16.19
C PHE A 170 -11.91 -13.77 17.24
N PRO A 171 -12.58 -14.66 18.00
CA PRO A 171 -11.97 -15.39 19.13
C PRO A 171 -10.73 -16.22 18.76
N LYS A 172 -10.69 -16.80 17.55
CA LYS A 172 -9.53 -17.54 17.07
C LYS A 172 -8.30 -16.65 16.90
N LEU A 173 -8.50 -15.42 16.45
CA LEU A 173 -7.44 -14.42 16.34
C LEU A 173 -6.99 -13.94 17.71
N ALA A 174 -7.92 -13.72 18.65
CA ALA A 174 -7.61 -13.35 20.03
C ALA A 174 -6.80 -14.43 20.78
N ALA A 175 -7.00 -15.70 20.42
CA ALA A 175 -6.24 -16.81 20.98
C ALA A 175 -4.80 -16.87 20.47
N LEU A 176 -4.51 -16.27 19.32
CA LEU A 176 -3.17 -16.13 18.76
C LEU A 176 -2.54 -14.88 19.35
N GLY A 177 -1.62 -15.04 20.30
CA GLY A 177 -0.88 -13.90 20.85
C GLY A 177 -0.18 -13.09 19.74
N GLU A 178 0.11 -11.81 20.00
CA GLU A 178 0.66 -10.87 19.01
C GLU A 178 1.88 -11.42 18.26
N THR A 179 2.81 -12.07 18.97
CA THR A 179 4.00 -12.69 18.36
C THR A 179 3.63 -13.69 17.27
N THR A 180 2.67 -14.57 17.53
CA THR A 180 2.21 -15.57 16.56
C THR A 180 1.50 -14.91 15.39
N VAL A 181 0.69 -13.87 15.62
CA VAL A 181 0.07 -13.11 14.53
C VAL A 181 1.14 -12.51 13.60
N MET A 182 2.20 -11.91 14.16
CA MET A 182 3.29 -11.34 13.37
C MET A 182 4.08 -12.40 12.59
N GLU A 183 4.25 -13.61 13.14
CA GLU A 183 4.84 -14.74 12.43
C GLU A 183 3.99 -15.18 11.23
N VAL A 184 2.67 -15.28 11.42
CA VAL A 184 1.72 -15.62 10.36
C VAL A 184 1.70 -14.55 9.26
N LEU A 185 1.70 -13.26 9.63
CA LEU A 185 1.83 -12.16 8.66
C LEU A 185 3.12 -12.27 7.85
N THR A 186 4.25 -12.52 8.52
CA THR A 186 5.54 -12.67 7.86
C THR A 186 5.53 -13.84 6.86
N ALA A 187 4.88 -14.94 7.21
CA ALA A 187 4.70 -16.08 6.30
C ALA A 187 3.80 -15.72 5.09
N CYS A 188 2.69 -15.01 5.33
CA CYS A 188 1.80 -14.53 4.27
C CYS A 188 2.49 -13.53 3.33
N ASP A 189 3.33 -12.63 3.86
CA ASP A 189 4.10 -11.67 3.06
C ASP A 189 5.15 -12.35 2.19
N ARG A 190 5.78 -13.42 2.68
CA ARG A 190 6.67 -14.26 1.87
C ARG A 190 5.90 -14.92 0.73
N GLN A 191 4.70 -15.43 1.01
CA GLN A 191 3.83 -16.01 -0.02
C GLN A 191 3.41 -14.98 -1.07
N LEU A 192 3.02 -13.76 -0.65
CA LEU A 192 2.70 -12.67 -1.57
C LEU A 192 3.89 -12.30 -2.47
N LYS A 193 5.10 -12.22 -1.91
CA LYS A 193 6.33 -11.97 -2.68
C LYS A 193 6.62 -13.10 -3.67
N PHE A 194 6.37 -14.35 -3.27
CA PHE A 194 6.51 -15.51 -4.15
C PHE A 194 5.53 -15.45 -5.33
N GLN A 195 4.24 -15.13 -5.09
CA GLN A 195 3.26 -14.95 -6.16
C GLN A 195 3.68 -13.83 -7.12
N CYS A 196 4.16 -12.70 -6.61
CA CYS A 196 4.71 -11.62 -7.43
C CYS A 196 5.85 -12.11 -8.35
N SER A 197 6.77 -12.94 -7.85
CA SER A 197 7.87 -13.48 -8.66
C SER A 197 7.42 -14.40 -9.79
N ILE A 198 6.34 -15.17 -9.58
CA ILE A 198 5.74 -16.03 -10.63
C ILE A 198 5.13 -15.16 -11.73
N PHE A 199 4.34 -14.15 -11.37
CA PHE A 199 3.73 -13.25 -12.34
C PHE A 199 4.76 -12.55 -13.24
N VAL A 200 5.89 -12.11 -12.68
CA VAL A 200 6.99 -11.51 -13.46
C VAL A 200 7.59 -12.51 -14.45
N GLN A 201 7.78 -13.77 -14.05
CA GLN A 201 8.29 -14.83 -14.93
C GLN A 201 7.31 -15.15 -16.06
N GLU A 202 6.02 -15.29 -15.76
CA GLU A 202 4.98 -15.56 -16.75
C GLU A 202 4.89 -14.44 -17.79
N LEU A 203 4.92 -13.17 -17.36
CA LEU A 203 4.95 -12.01 -18.25
C LEU A 203 6.18 -12.00 -19.16
N ALA A 204 7.36 -12.36 -18.63
CA ALA A 204 8.60 -12.44 -19.42
C ALA A 204 8.60 -13.58 -20.44
N THR A 205 7.82 -14.65 -20.21
CA THR A 205 7.70 -15.78 -21.14
C THR A 205 6.60 -15.58 -22.19
N ALA A 206 5.69 -14.62 -21.99
CA ALA A 206 4.58 -14.32 -22.88
C ALA A 206 4.93 -13.28 -23.97
N THR A 207 6.13 -12.71 -23.93
CA THR A 207 6.68 -11.72 -24.90
C THR A 207 7.71 -12.34 -25.82
#